data_AF-A0A8C3Q555-F1
#
_entry.id   AF-A0A8C3Q555-F1
#
_cell.length_a   1.000
_cell.length_b   1.000
_cell.length_c   1.000
_cell.angle_alpha   90.00
_cell.angle_beta   90.00
_cell.angle_gamma   90.00
#
_symmetry.space_group_name_H-M   'P 1'
#
loop_
_entity.id
_entity.type
_entity.pdbx_description
1 polymer ?
#
loop_
_entity_poly.entity_id
_entity_poly.type
_entity_poly.pdbx_seq_one_letter_code
_entity_poly.pdbx_strand_id
1 'polypeptide(L)'
;IAMAAVLALLVAWPAATTAMTVTQDSLLNVCMDAKHHKTEPGPEGQLYGQCVLWKDNACCTANTSLEAHRDQSYLYNFNWDHCGAMPEKCKRHFIQDTCLYECSPNLGPWIDQADTSWRKERIRDVPLCQEDCEQWWEDCQDAVTCKVNWHKGWNWTTGTNQCPKGAMCQKFKFVFPTAAALCEQVWSGSYRYTSHHRGSGRCIQMWFDPAQGNPNVAVAQYYAHGNAPPNSQRALSCCPCCPSPYWPCSEDLGMSACPILFLVGR
;
A
#
# COMPACT_ATOMS: atom_id res chain seq x y z
N ILE A 1 18.49 -6.36 72.41
CA ILE A 1 18.53 -5.86 71.02
C ILE A 1 18.79 -7.06 70.13
N ALA A 2 17.74 -7.62 69.52
CA ALA A 2 17.86 -8.74 68.59
C ALA A 2 17.40 -8.23 67.22
N MET A 3 18.32 -8.17 66.24
CA MET A 3 17.99 -7.78 64.87
C MET A 3 17.46 -9.01 64.13
N ALA A 4 16.20 -8.96 63.70
CA ALA A 4 15.65 -9.91 62.75
C ALA A 4 16.13 -9.54 61.33
N ALA A 5 16.80 -10.46 60.66
CA ALA A 5 17.15 -10.32 59.25
C ALA A 5 16.01 -10.90 58.39
N VAL A 6 15.30 -10.05 57.66
CA VAL A 6 14.28 -10.45 56.67
C VAL A 6 14.99 -10.61 55.33
N LEU A 7 15.10 -11.85 54.83
CA LEU A 7 15.54 -12.13 53.47
C LEU A 7 14.36 -11.93 52.50
N ALA A 8 14.43 -10.90 51.66
CA ALA A 8 13.52 -10.73 50.53
C ALA A 8 14.07 -11.48 49.30
N LEU A 9 13.39 -12.55 48.87
CA LEU A 9 13.65 -13.18 47.58
C LEU A 9 13.00 -12.34 46.46
N LEU A 10 13.83 -11.75 45.60
CA LEU A 10 13.38 -11.14 44.35
C LEU A 10 13.22 -12.24 43.28
N VAL A 11 11.98 -12.64 43.01
CA VAL A 11 11.65 -13.52 41.89
C VAL A 11 11.60 -12.65 40.63
N ALA A 12 12.65 -12.70 39.82
CA ALA A 12 12.67 -12.07 38.50
C ALA A 12 11.79 -12.90 37.55
N TRP A 13 10.62 -12.38 37.19
CA TRP A 13 9.84 -12.93 36.08
C TRP A 13 10.42 -12.43 34.74
N PRO A 14 10.83 -13.33 33.83
CA PRO A 14 11.20 -12.93 32.49
C PRO A 14 9.94 -12.46 31.76
N ALA A 15 9.87 -11.16 31.47
CA ALA A 15 8.89 -10.62 30.55
C ALA A 15 9.22 -11.17 29.15
N ALA A 16 8.47 -12.17 28.69
CA ALA A 16 8.54 -12.66 27.33
C ALA A 16 7.98 -11.57 26.39
N THR A 17 8.87 -10.79 25.77
CA THR A 17 8.52 -9.93 24.65
C THR A 17 8.35 -10.79 23.41
N THR A 18 7.12 -11.20 23.11
CA THR A 18 6.78 -11.81 21.83
C THR A 18 6.87 -10.75 20.73
N ALA A 19 8.05 -10.60 20.13
CA ALA A 19 8.15 -9.94 18.83
C ALA A 19 7.40 -10.82 17.81
N MET A 20 6.29 -10.32 17.26
CA MET A 20 5.61 -11.01 16.16
C MET A 20 6.50 -10.97 14.93
N THR A 21 7.18 -12.07 14.65
CA THR A 21 7.89 -12.26 13.38
C THR A 21 6.86 -12.43 12.27
N VAL A 22 6.73 -11.44 11.40
CA VAL A 22 5.97 -11.56 10.15
C VAL A 22 6.67 -12.64 9.33
N THR A 23 6.03 -13.80 9.18
CA THR A 23 6.57 -14.86 8.34
C THR A 23 6.32 -14.50 6.89
N GLN A 24 7.19 -14.96 6.01
CA GLN A 24 7.12 -14.58 4.60
C GLN A 24 5.79 -14.95 3.93
N ASP A 25 5.22 -16.09 4.33
CA ASP A 25 3.92 -16.57 3.85
C ASP A 25 2.75 -15.73 4.37
N SER A 26 2.93 -15.02 5.49
CA SER A 26 1.89 -14.13 6.04
C SER A 26 1.65 -12.87 5.19
N LEU A 27 2.46 -12.62 4.17
CA LEU A 27 2.27 -11.53 3.20
C LEU A 27 1.54 -11.97 1.93
N LEU A 28 1.28 -13.27 1.76
CA LEU A 28 0.67 -13.82 0.56
C LEU A 28 -0.79 -14.14 0.80
N ASN A 29 -1.64 -13.79 -0.17
CA ASN A 29 -3.07 -14.07 -0.12
C ASN A 29 -3.74 -13.50 1.15
N VAL A 30 -3.61 -12.18 1.33
CA VAL A 30 -4.13 -11.46 2.51
C VAL A 30 -4.90 -10.22 2.08
N CYS A 31 -5.81 -9.78 2.95
CA CYS A 31 -6.54 -8.52 2.81
C CYS A 31 -6.01 -7.51 3.84
N MET A 32 -5.84 -6.26 3.43
CA MET A 32 -5.45 -5.20 4.36
C MET A 32 -6.63 -4.80 5.26
N ASP A 33 -6.35 -4.38 6.49
CA ASP A 33 -7.34 -3.79 7.40
C ASP A 33 -7.62 -2.31 7.05
N ALA A 34 -8.33 -2.13 5.93
CA ALA A 34 -8.86 -0.84 5.50
C ALA A 34 -10.39 -0.80 5.57
N LYS A 35 -11.01 0.20 4.94
CA LYS A 35 -12.40 0.59 5.24
C LYS A 35 -13.45 -0.45 4.82
N HIS A 36 -13.25 -1.12 3.68
CA HIS A 36 -14.26 -1.99 3.05
C HIS A 36 -13.75 -3.39 2.70
N HIS A 37 -12.53 -3.71 3.11
CA HIS A 37 -11.92 -5.01 2.90
C HIS A 37 -12.58 -6.07 3.80
N LYS A 38 -12.73 -7.27 3.27
CA LYS A 38 -13.00 -8.47 4.07
C LYS A 38 -11.77 -8.80 4.93
N THR A 39 -11.98 -9.61 5.97
CA THR A 39 -10.88 -10.09 6.82
C THR A 39 -9.95 -11.04 6.07
N GLU A 40 -10.49 -11.89 5.21
CA GLU A 40 -9.72 -12.88 4.44
C GLU A 40 -10.19 -12.93 2.98
N PRO A 41 -9.29 -13.27 2.03
CA PRO A 41 -9.67 -13.47 0.65
C PRO A 41 -10.63 -14.66 0.48
N GLY A 42 -11.44 -14.60 -0.56
CA GLY A 42 -12.24 -15.74 -0.98
C GLY A 42 -13.00 -15.48 -2.27
N PRO A 43 -13.61 -16.52 -2.87
CA PRO A 43 -14.36 -16.39 -4.10
C PRO A 43 -15.58 -15.47 -3.93
N GLU A 44 -15.79 -14.61 -4.91
CA GLU A 44 -16.88 -13.63 -5.01
C GLU A 44 -17.43 -13.66 -6.45
N GLY A 45 -18.27 -14.66 -6.76
CA GLY A 45 -18.76 -14.86 -8.14
C GLY A 45 -19.63 -13.72 -8.70
N GLN A 46 -20.02 -12.75 -7.87
CA GLN A 46 -20.93 -11.64 -8.20
C GLN A 46 -20.22 -10.28 -8.30
N LEU A 47 -18.89 -10.24 -8.43
CA LEU A 47 -18.20 -8.96 -8.65
C LEU A 47 -18.71 -8.28 -9.94
N TYR A 48 -18.86 -6.96 -9.87
CA TYR A 48 -19.47 -6.16 -10.92
C TYR A 48 -18.43 -5.53 -11.86
N GLY A 49 -18.76 -5.44 -13.15
CA GLY A 49 -18.04 -4.66 -14.15
C GLY A 49 -16.55 -5.01 -14.24
N GLN A 50 -15.71 -4.00 -14.03
CA GLN A 50 -14.25 -4.08 -14.09
C GLN A 50 -13.64 -4.97 -12.99
N CYS A 51 -14.33 -5.14 -11.86
CA CYS A 51 -13.80 -5.90 -10.73
C CYS A 51 -13.93 -7.43 -10.92
N VAL A 52 -14.59 -7.90 -11.99
CA VAL A 52 -14.74 -9.35 -12.27
C VAL A 52 -13.41 -10.10 -12.38
N LEU A 53 -12.30 -9.39 -12.62
CA LEU A 53 -10.96 -9.96 -12.69
C LEU A 53 -10.53 -10.67 -11.40
N TRP A 54 -11.13 -10.32 -10.25
CA TRP A 54 -10.82 -10.91 -8.94
C TRP A 54 -11.87 -11.90 -8.44
N LYS A 55 -12.89 -12.25 -9.24
CA LYS A 55 -14.05 -13.03 -8.78
C LYS A 55 -13.70 -14.39 -8.15
N ASP A 56 -12.60 -15.02 -8.56
CA ASP A 56 -12.22 -16.34 -8.06
C ASP A 56 -11.54 -16.27 -6.68
N ASN A 57 -10.97 -15.10 -6.33
CA ASN A 57 -10.35 -14.85 -5.03
C ASN A 57 -10.16 -13.33 -4.80
N ALA A 58 -11.03 -12.73 -3.98
CA ALA A 58 -11.07 -11.29 -3.73
C ALA A 58 -11.15 -10.91 -2.26
N CYS A 59 -10.66 -9.71 -1.95
CA CYS A 59 -10.80 -9.02 -0.67
C CYS A 59 -12.00 -8.06 -0.58
N CYS A 60 -12.66 -7.77 -1.71
CA CYS A 60 -13.86 -6.94 -1.75
C CYS A 60 -15.12 -7.80 -1.72
N THR A 61 -16.28 -7.18 -1.54
CA THR A 61 -17.60 -7.82 -1.70
C THR A 61 -18.24 -7.43 -3.03
N ALA A 62 -19.29 -8.15 -3.45
CA ALA A 62 -20.11 -7.75 -4.60
C ALA A 62 -20.63 -6.30 -4.47
N ASN A 63 -21.07 -5.87 -3.28
CA ASN A 63 -21.53 -4.51 -3.03
C ASN A 63 -20.41 -3.47 -3.22
N THR A 64 -19.22 -3.75 -2.67
CA THR A 64 -18.02 -2.91 -2.86
C THR A 64 -17.72 -2.75 -4.35
N SER A 65 -17.76 -3.84 -5.12
CA SER A 65 -17.47 -3.80 -6.55
C SER A 65 -18.50 -3.03 -7.38
N LEU A 66 -19.79 -3.11 -7.04
CA LEU A 66 -20.83 -2.31 -7.69
C LEU A 66 -20.60 -0.82 -7.46
N GLU A 67 -20.15 -0.47 -6.26
CA GLU A 67 -20.03 0.90 -5.80
C GLU A 67 -18.69 1.53 -6.20
N ALA A 68 -17.69 0.71 -6.55
CA ALA A 68 -16.50 1.16 -7.28
C ALA A 68 -16.85 1.81 -8.64
N HIS A 69 -18.02 1.48 -9.21
CA HIS A 69 -18.49 1.99 -10.50
C HIS A 69 -19.47 3.16 -10.41
N ARG A 70 -19.80 3.63 -9.19
CA ARG A 70 -20.72 4.75 -8.96
C ARG A 70 -19.94 6.00 -8.58
N ASP A 71 -20.31 7.12 -9.20
CA ASP A 71 -19.81 8.43 -8.77
C ASP A 71 -20.35 8.73 -7.36
N GLN A 72 -19.53 9.33 -6.49
CA GLN A 72 -19.91 9.68 -5.12
C GLN A 72 -20.48 8.49 -4.33
N SER A 73 -19.92 7.30 -4.56
CA SER A 73 -20.38 6.06 -3.94
C SER A 73 -20.19 6.03 -2.43
N TYR A 74 -20.84 5.07 -1.77
CA TYR A 74 -20.71 4.90 -0.31
C TYR A 74 -19.28 4.59 0.14
N LEU A 75 -18.40 4.16 -0.79
CA LEU A 75 -17.03 3.81 -0.46
C LEU A 75 -16.33 5.00 0.21
N TYR A 76 -16.31 6.14 -0.48
CA TYR A 76 -15.57 7.33 -0.05
C TYR A 76 -16.29 8.65 -0.33
N ASN A 77 -17.51 8.60 -0.86
CA ASN A 77 -18.26 9.75 -1.36
C ASN A 77 -17.44 10.64 -2.32
N PHE A 78 -16.58 9.98 -3.11
CA PHE A 78 -15.59 10.65 -3.95
C PHE A 78 -16.20 11.07 -5.29
N ASN A 79 -16.06 12.35 -5.61
CA ASN A 79 -16.46 12.98 -6.85
C ASN A 79 -15.29 12.97 -7.85
N TRP A 80 -15.40 12.11 -8.85
CA TRP A 80 -14.48 12.09 -9.99
C TRP A 80 -14.62 13.37 -10.85
N ASP A 81 -15.79 14.02 -10.85
CA ASP A 81 -16.14 15.16 -11.69
C ASP A 81 -15.92 16.52 -10.98
N HIS A 82 -14.97 16.61 -10.06
CA HIS A 82 -14.70 17.80 -9.23
C HIS A 82 -14.22 19.03 -10.03
N CYS A 83 -13.88 18.87 -11.31
CA CYS A 83 -13.54 19.96 -12.25
C CYS A 83 -14.40 19.91 -13.53
N GLY A 84 -15.59 19.30 -13.46
CA GLY A 84 -16.44 18.97 -14.61
C GLY A 84 -16.35 17.48 -14.95
N ALA A 85 -17.19 17.04 -15.89
CA ALA A 85 -17.31 15.62 -16.25
C ALA A 85 -15.97 15.02 -16.69
N MET A 86 -15.52 13.99 -15.98
CA MET A 86 -14.32 13.23 -16.32
C MET A 86 -14.59 12.37 -17.56
N PRO A 87 -13.72 12.38 -18.58
CA PRO A 87 -13.86 11.50 -19.74
C PRO A 87 -13.89 10.02 -19.32
N GLU A 88 -14.80 9.23 -19.89
CA GLU A 88 -14.96 7.80 -19.57
C GLU A 88 -13.66 6.99 -19.71
N LYS A 89 -12.86 7.28 -20.75
CA LYS A 89 -11.55 6.64 -20.95
C LYS A 89 -10.57 6.87 -19.80
N CYS A 90 -10.70 7.99 -19.09
CA CYS A 90 -9.92 8.31 -17.89
C CYS A 90 -10.57 7.70 -16.65
N LYS A 91 -11.89 7.87 -16.48
CA LYS A 91 -12.66 7.38 -15.32
C LYS A 91 -12.50 5.88 -15.13
N ARG A 92 -12.49 5.09 -16.22
CA ARG A 92 -12.27 3.64 -16.14
C ARG A 92 -10.98 3.25 -15.41
N HIS A 93 -9.90 4.02 -15.50
CA HIS A 93 -8.66 3.68 -14.80
C HIS A 93 -8.76 3.89 -13.29
N PHE A 94 -9.48 4.92 -12.85
CA PHE A 94 -9.78 5.13 -11.43
C PHE A 94 -10.72 4.05 -10.87
N ILE A 95 -11.66 3.56 -11.68
CA ILE A 95 -12.50 2.41 -11.32
C ILE A 95 -11.63 1.14 -11.20
N GLN A 96 -10.76 0.87 -12.18
CA GLN A 96 -9.87 -0.29 -12.15
C GLN A 96 -8.90 -0.23 -10.97
N ASP A 97 -8.38 0.94 -10.64
CA ASP A 97 -7.55 1.20 -9.45
C ASP A 97 -8.32 0.87 -8.17
N THR A 98 -9.57 1.32 -8.07
CA THR A 98 -10.45 0.99 -6.95
C THR A 98 -10.65 -0.53 -6.86
N CYS A 99 -10.90 -1.22 -7.99
CA CYS A 99 -11.01 -2.68 -7.99
C CYS A 99 -9.70 -3.36 -7.52
N LEU A 100 -8.53 -2.92 -8.00
CA LEU A 100 -7.25 -3.47 -7.55
C LEU A 100 -7.06 -3.26 -6.04
N TYR A 101 -7.27 -2.04 -5.55
CA TYR A 101 -7.09 -1.68 -4.15
C TYR A 101 -8.03 -2.45 -3.23
N GLU A 102 -9.32 -2.51 -3.56
CA GLU A 102 -10.35 -3.12 -2.72
C GLU A 102 -10.34 -4.66 -2.83
N CYS A 103 -10.04 -5.21 -4.01
CA CYS A 103 -10.25 -6.63 -4.29
C CYS A 103 -8.98 -7.48 -4.28
N SER A 104 -7.79 -6.93 -4.52
CA SER A 104 -6.61 -7.78 -4.75
C SER A 104 -6.06 -8.38 -3.45
N PRO A 105 -5.96 -9.72 -3.35
CA PRO A 105 -5.32 -10.39 -2.21
C PRO A 105 -3.79 -10.48 -2.36
N ASN A 106 -3.23 -9.84 -3.40
CA ASN A 106 -1.82 -9.95 -3.78
C ASN A 106 -1.03 -8.67 -3.51
N LEU A 107 -1.55 -7.78 -2.66
CA LEU A 107 -0.89 -6.52 -2.30
C LEU A 107 -0.13 -6.60 -0.96
N GLY A 108 -0.17 -7.75 -0.29
CA GLY A 108 0.43 -7.97 1.03
C GLY A 108 1.87 -7.50 1.21
N PRO A 109 2.81 -7.71 0.27
CA PRO A 109 4.19 -7.22 0.39
C PRO A 109 4.35 -5.69 0.51
N TRP A 110 3.29 -4.93 0.25
CA TRP A 110 3.25 -3.48 0.26
C TRP A 110 2.24 -2.90 1.26
N ILE A 111 1.62 -3.75 2.09
CA ILE A 111 0.73 -3.28 3.16
C ILE A 111 1.59 -2.65 4.26
N ASP A 112 1.24 -1.43 4.64
CA ASP A 112 1.84 -0.66 5.72
C ASP A 112 0.78 -0.01 6.60
N GLN A 113 1.16 0.35 7.83
CA GLN A 113 0.28 1.01 8.78
C GLN A 113 -0.13 2.41 8.28
N ALA A 114 -1.39 2.78 8.52
CA ALA A 114 -1.94 4.07 8.14
C ALA A 114 -2.21 4.93 9.38
N ASP A 115 -1.72 6.16 9.37
CA ASP A 115 -1.94 7.14 10.45
C ASP A 115 -3.30 7.86 10.32
N THR A 116 -4.39 7.12 10.11
CA THR A 116 -5.72 7.71 9.85
C THR A 116 -6.83 7.00 10.61
N SER A 117 -7.92 7.71 10.90
CA SER A 117 -9.05 7.16 11.68
C SER A 117 -9.94 6.17 10.92
N TRP A 118 -9.87 6.13 9.58
CA TRP A 118 -10.81 5.37 8.73
C TRP A 118 -10.21 4.11 8.10
N ARG A 119 -8.90 3.88 8.25
CA ARG A 119 -8.20 2.64 7.86
C ARG A 119 -7.02 2.44 8.79
N LYS A 120 -6.75 1.19 9.19
CA LYS A 120 -5.55 0.85 9.97
C LYS A 120 -4.35 0.58 9.07
N GLU A 121 -4.61 0.09 7.87
CA GLU A 121 -3.59 -0.28 6.90
C GLU A 121 -3.85 0.35 5.52
N ARG A 122 -2.78 0.52 4.74
CA ARG A 122 -2.82 0.98 3.35
C ARG A 122 -1.71 0.31 2.55
N ILE A 123 -1.76 0.46 1.23
CA ILE A 123 -0.61 0.13 0.37
C ILE A 123 0.37 1.31 0.25
N ARG A 124 1.65 0.99 0.08
CA ARG A 124 2.71 1.92 -0.31
C ARG A 124 3.66 1.33 -1.34
N ASP A 125 4.10 2.15 -2.28
CA ASP A 125 5.13 1.81 -3.27
C ASP A 125 4.86 0.51 -4.04
N VAL A 126 3.59 0.18 -4.29
CA VAL A 126 3.21 -0.96 -5.13
C VAL A 126 3.80 -0.76 -6.52
N PRO A 127 4.64 -1.68 -7.04
CA PRO A 127 5.34 -1.52 -8.30
C PRO A 127 4.37 -1.68 -9.45
N LEU A 128 3.77 -0.59 -9.93
CA LEU A 128 2.81 -0.65 -11.03
C LEU A 128 3.58 -0.88 -12.34
N CYS A 129 3.06 -1.76 -13.19
CA CYS A 129 3.66 -2.01 -14.50
C CYS A 129 3.68 -0.73 -15.35
N GLN A 130 4.71 -0.62 -16.18
CA GLN A 130 4.94 0.53 -17.04
C GLN A 130 3.69 0.89 -17.86
N GLU A 131 3.13 -0.09 -18.57
CA GLU A 131 2.00 0.13 -19.48
C GLU A 131 0.72 0.51 -18.75
N ASP A 132 0.46 -0.06 -17.57
CA ASP A 132 -0.73 0.26 -16.77
C ASP A 132 -0.69 1.74 -16.34
N CYS A 133 0.48 2.23 -15.92
CA CYS A 133 0.64 3.63 -15.53
C CYS A 133 0.65 4.60 -16.72
N GLU A 134 1.37 4.27 -17.80
CA GLU A 134 1.44 5.08 -19.01
C GLU A 134 0.06 5.20 -19.66
N GLN A 135 -0.67 4.10 -19.82
CA GLN A 135 -1.99 4.11 -20.43
C GLN A 135 -3.02 4.89 -19.59
N TRP A 136 -2.95 4.80 -18.26
CA TRP A 136 -3.77 5.61 -17.37
C TRP A 136 -3.52 7.09 -17.60
N TRP A 137 -2.24 7.49 -17.63
CA TRP A 137 -1.88 8.88 -17.85
C TRP A 137 -2.30 9.39 -19.24
N GLU A 138 -2.06 8.62 -20.29
CA GLU A 138 -2.45 8.94 -21.68
C GLU A 138 -3.95 9.15 -21.82
N ASP A 139 -4.76 8.24 -21.27
CA ASP A 139 -6.22 8.34 -21.35
C ASP A 139 -6.77 9.54 -20.56
N CYS A 140 -6.01 10.02 -19.57
CA CYS A 140 -6.39 11.15 -18.72
C CYS A 140 -5.83 12.51 -19.13
N GLN A 141 -4.91 12.64 -20.10
CA GLN A 141 -4.20 13.91 -20.36
C GLN A 141 -5.10 15.14 -20.55
N ASP A 142 -6.27 14.96 -21.18
CA ASP A 142 -7.25 16.03 -21.45
C ASP A 142 -8.35 16.15 -20.38
N ALA A 143 -8.40 15.24 -19.40
CA ALA A 143 -9.22 15.41 -18.22
C ALA A 143 -8.71 16.61 -17.40
N VAL A 144 -9.52 17.07 -16.45
CA VAL A 144 -9.22 18.29 -15.67
C VAL A 144 -9.25 17.95 -14.18
N THR A 145 -8.28 18.48 -13.44
CA THR A 145 -8.25 18.39 -11.97
C THR A 145 -7.67 19.68 -11.38
N CYS A 146 -7.87 19.88 -10.08
CA CYS A 146 -7.34 21.03 -9.35
C CYS A 146 -6.25 20.63 -8.33
N LYS A 147 -5.89 19.34 -8.24
CA LYS A 147 -4.99 18.82 -7.20
C LYS A 147 -4.10 17.71 -7.72
N VAL A 148 -2.87 17.69 -7.20
CA VAL A 148 -1.90 16.59 -7.39
C VAL A 148 -2.19 15.44 -6.43
N ASN A 149 -2.42 15.73 -5.15
CA ASN A 149 -2.67 14.70 -4.13
C ASN A 149 -4.17 14.60 -3.81
N TRP A 150 -4.75 13.45 -4.08
CA TRP A 150 -6.19 13.19 -3.93
C TRP A 150 -6.56 12.48 -2.63
N HIS A 151 -5.60 12.08 -1.80
CA HIS A 151 -5.91 11.56 -0.45
C HIS A 151 -6.25 12.66 0.56
N LYS A 152 -5.72 13.88 0.39
CA LYS A 152 -5.82 14.94 1.42
C LYS A 152 -6.00 16.34 0.85
N GLY A 153 -6.55 17.23 1.67
CA GLY A 153 -6.69 18.66 1.36
C GLY A 153 -7.80 18.98 0.35
N TRP A 154 -8.86 18.19 0.34
CA TRP A 154 -10.12 18.53 -0.33
C TRP A 154 -11.00 19.37 0.58
N ASN A 155 -11.92 20.14 0.00
CA ASN A 155 -13.02 20.75 0.73
C ASN A 155 -14.20 19.75 0.77
N TRP A 156 -14.62 19.36 1.97
CA TRP A 156 -15.72 18.40 2.20
C TRP A 156 -16.99 19.04 2.78
N THR A 157 -17.11 20.38 2.83
CA THR A 157 -18.26 21.07 3.45
C THR A 157 -19.61 20.66 2.87
N THR A 158 -19.66 20.25 1.60
CA THR A 158 -20.87 19.78 0.91
C THR A 158 -21.10 18.27 1.03
N GLY A 159 -20.34 17.57 1.88
CA GLY A 159 -20.39 16.11 2.03
C GLY A 159 -19.52 15.34 1.02
N THR A 160 -19.31 15.87 -0.18
CA THR A 160 -18.42 15.32 -1.22
C THR A 160 -17.17 16.19 -1.42
N ASN A 161 -16.10 15.66 -2.03
CA ASN A 161 -14.88 16.42 -2.27
C ASN A 161 -15.07 17.49 -3.35
N GLN A 162 -14.63 18.70 -3.00
CA GLN A 162 -14.58 19.86 -3.86
C GLN A 162 -13.17 20.46 -3.86
N CYS A 163 -12.82 21.14 -4.96
CA CYS A 163 -11.56 21.86 -5.04
C CYS A 163 -11.40 22.85 -3.87
N PRO A 164 -10.26 22.85 -3.17
CA PRO A 164 -10.02 23.77 -2.07
C PRO A 164 -9.93 25.21 -2.59
N LYS A 165 -10.18 26.18 -1.70
CA LYS A 165 -10.17 27.60 -2.06
C LYS A 165 -8.84 27.99 -2.70
N GLY A 166 -8.91 28.64 -3.88
CA GLY A 166 -7.74 29.09 -4.63
C GLY A 166 -7.11 28.03 -5.55
N ALA A 167 -7.53 26.77 -5.48
CA ALA A 167 -7.11 25.77 -6.46
C ALA A 167 -7.85 25.96 -7.77
N MET A 168 -7.11 26.02 -8.87
CA MET A 168 -7.66 26.18 -10.22
C MET A 168 -7.69 24.84 -10.95
N CYS A 169 -8.81 24.58 -11.62
CA CYS A 169 -8.94 23.42 -12.50
C CYS A 169 -8.05 23.58 -13.73
N GLN A 170 -7.17 22.61 -13.95
CA GLN A 170 -6.20 22.56 -15.04
C GLN A 170 -6.19 21.17 -15.67
N LYS A 171 -5.75 21.08 -16.93
CA LYS A 171 -5.62 19.78 -17.59
C LYS A 171 -4.67 18.87 -16.80
N PHE A 172 -4.99 17.58 -16.72
CA PHE A 172 -4.18 16.58 -16.04
C PHE A 172 -2.72 16.63 -16.44
N LYS A 173 -2.41 16.79 -17.74
CA LYS A 173 -1.02 16.88 -18.21
C LYS A 173 -0.21 18.05 -17.63
N PHE A 174 -0.85 19.09 -17.11
CA PHE A 174 -0.17 20.20 -16.43
C PHE A 174 -0.02 19.95 -14.92
N VAL A 175 -0.97 19.22 -14.33
CA VAL A 175 -0.94 18.86 -12.90
C VAL A 175 -0.03 17.65 -12.66
N PHE A 176 -0.03 16.69 -13.58
CA PHE A 176 0.80 15.48 -13.61
C PHE A 176 1.59 15.47 -14.93
N PRO A 177 2.82 16.04 -14.94
CA PRO A 177 3.60 16.19 -16.17
C PRO A 177 4.06 14.88 -16.82
N THR A 178 4.07 13.78 -16.07
CA THR A 178 4.49 12.45 -16.53
C THR A 178 3.57 11.36 -15.97
N ALA A 179 3.61 10.17 -16.57
CA ALA A 179 2.89 9.00 -16.05
C ALA A 179 3.27 8.68 -14.59
N ALA A 180 4.58 8.66 -14.28
CA ALA A 180 5.06 8.48 -12.92
C ALA A 180 4.48 9.53 -11.94
N ALA A 181 4.42 10.80 -12.35
CA ALA A 181 3.84 11.84 -11.52
C ALA A 181 2.36 11.56 -11.18
N LEU A 182 1.57 11.03 -12.13
CA LEU A 182 0.20 10.62 -11.85
C LEU A 182 0.16 9.46 -10.85
N CYS A 183 0.73 8.31 -11.21
CA CYS A 183 0.56 7.07 -10.46
C CYS A 183 1.14 7.15 -9.04
N GLU A 184 2.27 7.84 -8.87
CA GLU A 184 2.93 7.96 -7.57
C GLU A 184 2.27 9.01 -6.68
N GLN A 185 1.78 10.12 -7.23
CA GLN A 185 1.38 11.28 -6.41
C GLN A 185 -0.12 11.34 -6.14
N VAL A 186 -0.96 10.88 -7.07
CA VAL A 186 -2.43 10.97 -6.94
C VAL A 186 -2.91 10.35 -5.63
N TRP A 187 -2.35 9.19 -5.28
CA TRP A 187 -2.64 8.47 -4.04
C TRP A 187 -1.49 8.50 -3.02
N SER A 188 -0.69 9.57 -3.00
CA SER A 188 0.33 9.79 -1.94
C SER A 188 1.29 8.61 -1.74
N GLY A 189 1.90 8.12 -2.82
CA GLY A 189 2.83 7.00 -2.78
C GLY A 189 2.18 5.63 -2.58
N SER A 190 0.90 5.45 -2.95
CA SER A 190 0.32 4.10 -3.01
C SER A 190 1.02 3.22 -4.04
N TYR A 191 1.35 3.81 -5.20
CA TYR A 191 2.09 3.16 -6.27
C TYR A 191 3.46 3.77 -6.45
N ARG A 192 4.34 2.95 -7.02
CA ARG A 192 5.64 3.34 -7.54
C ARG A 192 5.69 2.97 -9.02
N TYR A 193 6.08 3.91 -9.86
CA TYR A 193 6.28 3.64 -11.27
C TYR A 193 7.49 2.71 -11.47
N THR A 194 7.41 1.80 -12.44
CA THR A 194 8.51 0.89 -12.78
C THR A 194 8.75 0.87 -14.29
N SER A 195 9.96 0.47 -14.69
CA SER A 195 10.29 0.13 -16.08
C SER A 195 10.05 -1.35 -16.39
N HIS A 196 9.32 -2.07 -15.52
CA HIS A 196 8.97 -3.46 -15.75
C HIS A 196 7.69 -3.51 -16.59
N HIS A 197 7.76 -4.25 -17.69
CA HIS A 197 6.63 -4.48 -18.57
C HIS A 197 5.65 -5.47 -17.96
N ARG A 198 4.38 -5.38 -18.37
CA ARG A 198 3.35 -6.39 -18.09
C ARG A 198 3.85 -7.80 -18.43
N GLY A 199 3.51 -8.77 -17.59
CA GLY A 199 3.94 -10.17 -17.74
C GLY A 199 5.37 -10.49 -17.28
N SER A 200 6.16 -9.49 -16.87
CA SER A 200 7.53 -9.71 -16.36
C SER A 200 7.62 -10.49 -15.04
N GLY A 201 6.51 -10.59 -14.29
CA GLY A 201 6.51 -11.12 -12.92
C GLY A 201 7.21 -10.20 -11.91
N ARG A 202 7.43 -8.93 -12.28
CA ARG A 202 8.15 -7.92 -11.47
C ARG A 202 7.35 -6.66 -11.18
N CYS A 203 6.11 -6.57 -11.66
CA CYS A 203 5.24 -5.43 -11.42
C CYS A 203 3.78 -5.89 -11.35
N ILE A 204 2.99 -5.18 -10.56
CA ILE A 204 1.56 -5.40 -10.41
C ILE A 204 0.84 -4.83 -11.62
N GLN A 205 -0.09 -5.61 -12.15
CA GLN A 205 -0.99 -5.23 -13.24
C GLN A 205 -2.36 -4.89 -12.66
N MET A 206 -2.90 -3.72 -13.03
CA MET A 206 -4.29 -3.36 -12.77
C MET A 206 -5.21 -4.05 -13.77
N TRP A 207 -4.75 -4.21 -15.01
CA TRP A 207 -5.47 -4.86 -16.09
C TRP A 207 -4.85 -6.22 -16.43
N PHE A 208 -5.64 -7.27 -16.57
CA PHE A 208 -5.16 -8.58 -17.04
C PHE A 208 -6.30 -9.41 -17.62
N ASP A 209 -5.95 -10.43 -18.41
CA ASP A 209 -6.90 -11.39 -18.95
C ASP A 209 -7.19 -12.48 -17.90
N PRO A 210 -8.42 -12.56 -17.35
CA PRO A 210 -8.73 -13.54 -16.32
C PRO A 210 -8.66 -14.98 -16.86
N ALA A 211 -8.76 -15.19 -18.18
CA ALA A 211 -8.60 -16.52 -18.78
C ALA A 211 -7.17 -17.06 -18.66
N GLN A 212 -6.17 -16.19 -18.44
CA GLN A 212 -4.77 -16.55 -18.25
C GLN A 212 -4.37 -16.62 -16.77
N GLY A 213 -5.35 -16.46 -15.86
CA GLY A 213 -5.12 -16.37 -14.42
C GLY A 213 -4.61 -14.99 -13.99
N ASN A 214 -4.62 -14.77 -12.68
CA ASN A 214 -4.16 -13.50 -12.09
C ASN A 214 -2.62 -13.46 -12.03
N PRO A 215 -1.94 -12.59 -12.81
CA PRO A 215 -0.48 -12.53 -12.87
C PRO A 215 0.15 -12.00 -11.58
N ASN A 216 -0.62 -11.28 -10.75
CA ASN A 216 -0.12 -10.64 -9.53
C ASN A 216 0.21 -11.65 -8.43
N VAL A 217 -0.26 -12.91 -8.53
CA VAL A 217 0.11 -13.99 -7.62
C VAL A 217 1.62 -14.21 -7.64
N ALA A 218 2.21 -14.37 -8.82
CA ALA A 218 3.65 -14.58 -8.98
C ALA A 218 4.48 -13.35 -8.57
N VAL A 219 3.93 -12.15 -8.80
CA VAL A 219 4.57 -10.89 -8.42
C VAL A 219 4.63 -10.76 -6.90
N ALA A 220 3.52 -11.01 -6.20
CA ALA A 220 3.47 -10.97 -4.74
C ALA A 220 4.42 -11.99 -4.11
N GLN A 221 4.44 -13.22 -4.66
CA GLN A 221 5.40 -14.26 -4.25
C GLN A 221 6.84 -13.75 -4.38
N TYR A 222 7.23 -13.26 -5.56
CA TYR A 222 8.58 -12.76 -5.80
C TYR A 222 9.03 -11.71 -4.77
N TYR A 223 8.14 -10.77 -4.44
CA TYR A 223 8.44 -9.69 -3.52
C TYR A 223 8.37 -10.08 -2.05
N ALA A 224 7.53 -11.05 -1.67
CA ALA A 224 7.55 -11.61 -0.32
C ALA A 224 8.91 -12.26 -0.01
N HIS A 225 9.59 -12.88 -0.99
CA HIS A 225 10.91 -13.52 -0.82
C HIS A 225 12.10 -12.55 -0.69
N GLY A 226 11.89 -11.32 -0.20
CA GLY A 226 12.97 -10.39 0.12
C GLY A 226 13.49 -9.53 -1.05
N ASN A 227 12.85 -9.60 -2.21
CA ASN A 227 13.18 -8.74 -3.36
C ASN A 227 12.43 -7.41 -3.37
N ALA A 228 11.68 -7.11 -2.31
CA ALA A 228 10.94 -5.86 -2.17
C ALA A 228 11.89 -4.67 -1.99
N PRO A 229 11.64 -3.52 -2.64
CA PRO A 229 12.48 -2.34 -2.49
C PRO A 229 12.63 -1.96 -1.01
N PRO A 230 13.78 -1.38 -0.58
CA PRO A 230 14.08 -1.09 0.83
C PRO A 230 13.03 -0.24 1.56
N ASN A 231 12.19 0.51 0.84
CA ASN A 231 11.15 1.36 1.43
C ASN A 231 9.85 0.61 1.80
N SER A 232 9.66 -0.64 1.37
CA SER A 232 8.50 -1.46 1.75
C SER A 232 8.81 -2.45 2.87
N GLN A 233 10.07 -2.56 3.30
CA GLN A 233 10.43 -3.35 4.46
C GLN A 233 10.25 -2.49 5.71
N ARG A 234 9.39 -2.93 6.63
CA ARG A 234 9.51 -2.59 8.06
C ARG A 234 11.00 -2.63 8.39
N ALA A 235 11.56 -1.52 8.86
CA ALA A 235 12.94 -1.46 9.33
C ALA A 235 13.13 -2.52 10.43
N LEU A 236 13.58 -3.71 10.05
CA LEU A 236 13.92 -4.82 10.94
C LEU A 236 15.25 -5.38 10.46
N SER A 237 16.27 -4.54 10.55
CA SER A 237 17.64 -4.98 10.72
C SER A 237 18.10 -4.52 12.11
N CYS A 238 17.74 -5.28 13.15
CA CYS A 238 18.61 -5.31 14.32
C CYS A 238 19.82 -6.17 13.93
N CYS A 239 20.97 -5.51 13.77
CA CYS A 239 22.24 -6.19 13.55
C CYS A 239 22.47 -7.20 14.69
N PRO A 240 22.92 -8.44 14.45
CA PRO A 240 22.98 -9.50 15.48
C PRO A 240 23.99 -9.27 16.62
N CYS A 241 24.59 -8.09 16.73
CA CYS A 241 25.84 -7.89 17.48
C CYS A 241 25.81 -6.77 18.55
N CYS A 242 24.65 -6.36 19.07
CA CYS A 242 24.61 -5.43 20.21
C CYS A 242 24.11 -6.12 21.50
N PRO A 243 24.98 -6.37 22.50
CA PRO A 243 24.57 -6.92 23.78
C PRO A 243 24.46 -5.79 24.82
N SER A 244 23.46 -4.92 24.77
CA SER A 244 23.02 -4.13 25.94
C SER A 244 21.73 -3.33 25.67
N PRO A 245 20.75 -3.29 26.60
CA PRO A 245 19.49 -2.58 26.41
C PRO A 245 19.51 -1.07 26.73
N TYR A 246 20.68 -0.43 26.86
CA TYR A 246 20.79 0.98 27.28
C TYR A 246 21.61 1.87 26.33
N TRP A 247 21.39 1.78 25.02
CA TRP A 247 21.90 2.81 24.09
C TRP A 247 20.82 3.24 23.09
N PRO A 248 20.47 4.54 23.00
CA PRO A 248 19.56 5.02 21.97
C PRO A 248 20.29 5.05 20.62
N CYS A 249 19.66 4.49 19.58
CA CYS A 249 20.12 4.62 18.20
C CYS A 249 19.99 6.09 17.77
N SER A 250 21.13 6.78 17.60
CA SER A 250 21.19 8.11 16.99
C SER A 250 21.33 7.94 15.48
N GLU A 251 20.49 8.64 14.71
CA GLU A 251 20.71 8.92 13.29
C GLU A 251 21.92 9.84 13.17
N ASP A 252 23.09 9.27 12.90
CA ASP A 252 24.23 9.91 12.23
C ASP A 252 25.49 9.13 12.61
N LEU A 253 25.90 8.13 11.84
CA LEU A 253 27.30 7.78 11.65
C LEU A 253 27.42 6.90 10.40
N GLY A 254 28.03 7.48 9.36
CA GLY A 254 28.33 6.80 8.11
C GLY A 254 29.26 5.59 8.29
N MET A 255 29.22 4.73 7.27
CA MET A 255 30.06 3.55 7.08
C MET A 255 31.49 3.70 7.64
N SER A 256 31.75 3.16 8.84
CA SER A 256 33.04 2.55 9.18
C SER A 256 32.99 1.83 10.53
N ALA A 257 33.77 0.77 10.64
CA ALA A 257 34.10 -0.02 11.83
C ALA A 257 33.13 -1.15 12.25
N CYS A 258 33.29 -2.30 11.59
CA CYS A 258 33.08 -3.60 12.21
C CYS A 258 34.48 -4.19 12.51
N PRO A 259 34.93 -4.32 13.78
CA PRO A 259 36.21 -4.95 14.06
C PRO A 259 36.06 -6.47 13.99
N ILE A 260 36.81 -7.06 13.06
CA ILE A 260 36.98 -8.49 12.86
C ILE A 260 37.58 -9.13 14.13
N LEU A 261 36.93 -10.18 14.60
CA LEU A 261 37.39 -11.09 15.65
C LEU A 261 38.72 -11.74 15.21
N PHE A 262 39.83 -11.45 15.90
CA PHE A 262 41.04 -12.28 15.82
C PHE A 262 41.23 -13.03 17.15
N LEU A 263 40.97 -14.34 17.09
CA LEU A 263 41.46 -15.34 18.04
C LEU A 263 42.96 -15.54 17.82
N VAL A 264 43.83 -15.21 18.78
CA VAL A 264 45.11 -15.94 19.04
C VAL A 264 45.45 -15.79 20.53
N GLY A 265 45.73 -16.93 21.19
CA GLY A 265 45.79 -17.03 22.64
C GLY A 265 47.11 -16.68 23.32
N ARG A 266 47.04 -16.68 24.65
CA ARG A 266 48.00 -17.22 25.61
C ARG A 266 47.32 -17.37 26.97
#